data_AF-A0A496ZM96-F1
#
_entry.id   AF-A0A496ZM96-F1
#
_cell.length_a   1.000
_cell.length_b   1.000
_cell.length_c   1.000
_cell.angle_alpha   90.00
_cell.angle_beta   90.00
_cell.angle_gamma   90.00
#
_symmetry.space_group_name_H-M   'P 1'
#
loop_
_entity.id
_entity.type
_entity.pdbx_description
1 polymer ?
#
loop_
_entity_poly.entity_id
_entity_poly.type
_entity_poly.pdbx_seq_one_letter_code
_entity_poly.pdbx_strand_id
1 'polypeptide(L)'
;MRLSQYFIPTLKEVPSEAEIPSHRLMLRAGMIRKLGSGIYTYLPLAYRIIRKIETIIREELNKIGCQELLLPILHPKELWTESGRWDVYGPELMRLTDRHNREFALGPTHEEVITTLAKVEIKSYKQLPINLYQIQTKFRDEIRPRFGVMRAREFIMKDAYSFHKDKESLKQEYQKMHNAYNEIFKRCGLKFTAVEADVGAIGGSNSHEFMVLAETGESEILHCECGYSSTRENAIIAKLNDNSNEPVREIEKVHTPDKKSVEQVSEFLNVEPCRLIKTIIYKADDDFVAILIRGDREINEVKVTNLLKATTLYLATDDEINNVLGLPNGFVGPVNIEKEKREFEIRIYSDNNLKLMKNMVTGANEKDYHFLNVNVERDIK
;
A
#
# COMPACT_ATOMS: atom_id res chain seq x y z
N MET A 1 -23.71 27.32 24.99
CA MET A 1 -22.54 28.23 24.91
C MET A 1 -22.87 29.33 23.92
N ARG A 2 -22.69 30.61 24.28
CA ARG A 2 -22.93 31.73 23.36
C ARG A 2 -21.75 31.89 22.40
N LEU A 3 -21.99 32.35 21.18
CA LEU A 3 -20.94 32.55 20.16
C LEU A 3 -19.85 33.51 20.65
N SER A 4 -20.22 34.56 21.38
CA SER A 4 -19.28 35.56 21.93
C SER A 4 -18.25 35.01 22.92
N GLN A 5 -18.46 33.81 23.46
CA GLN A 5 -17.54 33.13 24.38
C GLN A 5 -16.80 31.97 23.71
N TYR A 6 -17.08 31.73 22.43
CA TYR A 6 -16.56 30.60 21.69
C TYR A 6 -15.35 31.04 20.86
N PHE A 7 -14.23 30.33 20.98
CA PHE A 7 -13.05 30.57 20.14
C PHE A 7 -13.26 29.93 18.76
N ILE A 8 -13.82 30.71 17.81
CA ILE A 8 -14.02 30.34 16.41
C ILE A 8 -13.39 31.41 15.51
N PRO A 9 -12.05 31.39 15.31
CA PRO A 9 -11.39 32.36 14.45
C PRO A 9 -11.70 32.04 12.98
N THR A 10 -12.82 32.53 12.45
CA THR A 10 -13.17 32.32 11.04
C THR A 10 -12.25 33.11 10.11
N LEU A 11 -11.96 32.58 8.91
CA LEU A 11 -11.16 33.28 7.90
C LEU A 11 -12.04 33.70 6.72
N LYS A 12 -11.89 34.95 6.28
CA LYS A 12 -12.53 35.46 5.07
C LYS A 12 -11.96 34.77 3.83
N GLU A 13 -10.63 34.72 3.77
CA GLU A 13 -9.84 34.16 2.66
C GLU A 13 -9.34 32.75 2.97
N VAL A 14 -9.16 31.95 1.92
CA VAL A 14 -8.61 30.59 2.01
C VAL A 14 -7.08 30.68 1.98
N PRO A 15 -6.36 30.07 2.93
CA PRO A 15 -4.90 29.94 2.82
C PRO A 15 -4.49 29.21 1.53
N SER A 16 -3.48 29.71 0.83
CA SER A 16 -3.05 29.18 -0.48
C SER A 16 -2.59 27.72 -0.44
N GLU A 17 -2.08 27.27 0.71
CA GLU A 17 -1.65 25.89 0.99
C GLU A 17 -2.81 24.87 1.09
N ALA A 18 -4.06 25.33 1.12
CA ALA A 18 -5.22 24.44 1.22
C ALA A 18 -5.71 24.03 -0.18
N GLU A 19 -5.47 22.78 -0.54
CA GLU A 19 -5.80 22.25 -1.87
C GLU A 19 -7.24 21.75 -1.98
N ILE A 20 -7.66 20.87 -1.07
CA ILE A 20 -8.98 20.21 -1.17
C ILE A 20 -10.10 20.96 -0.42
N PRO A 21 -11.38 20.78 -0.83
CA PRO A 21 -12.51 21.49 -0.23
C PRO A 21 -12.63 21.33 1.30
N SER A 22 -12.43 20.12 1.83
CA SER A 22 -12.54 19.87 3.28
C SER A 22 -11.48 20.65 4.06
N HIS A 23 -10.23 20.63 3.63
CA HIS A 23 -9.14 21.39 4.25
C HIS A 23 -9.42 22.90 4.21
N ARG A 24 -9.83 23.43 3.06
CA ARG A 24 -10.22 24.84 2.89
C ARG A 24 -11.33 25.24 3.85
N LEU A 25 -12.39 24.44 3.93
CA LEU A 25 -13.56 24.73 4.78
C LEU A 25 -13.22 24.63 6.26
N MET A 26 -12.45 23.62 6.68
CA MET A 26 -12.05 23.48 8.09
C MET A 26 -11.18 24.65 8.56
N LEU A 27 -10.27 25.17 7.72
CA LEU A 27 -9.50 26.37 8.05
C LEU A 27 -10.39 27.61 8.17
N ARG A 28 -11.26 27.85 7.18
CA ARG A 28 -12.17 29.01 7.15
C ARG A 28 -13.18 29.02 8.27
N ALA A 29 -13.72 27.85 8.63
CA ALA A 29 -14.69 27.71 9.71
C ALA A 29 -14.05 27.79 11.10
N GLY A 30 -12.73 28.00 11.21
CA GLY A 30 -12.04 28.04 12.50
C GLY A 30 -12.05 26.68 13.20
N MET A 31 -11.99 25.58 12.44
CA MET A 31 -11.97 24.22 12.97
C MET A 31 -10.54 23.74 13.27
N ILE A 32 -9.57 24.07 12.42
CA ILE A 32 -8.17 23.67 12.58
C ILE A 32 -7.19 24.81 12.33
N ARG A 33 -5.98 24.68 12.87
CA ARG A 33 -4.83 25.53 12.53
C ARG A 33 -3.59 24.68 12.32
N LYS A 34 -2.81 25.02 11.30
CA LYS A 34 -1.52 24.39 11.04
C LYS A 34 -0.52 24.86 12.09
N LEU A 35 0.09 23.92 12.81
CA LEU A 35 1.20 24.16 13.74
C LEU A 35 2.55 23.91 13.04
N GLY A 36 2.58 22.91 12.15
CA GLY A 36 3.73 22.57 11.30
C GLY A 36 3.27 21.75 10.09
N SER A 37 4.19 21.34 9.22
CA SER A 37 3.84 20.47 8.09
C SER A 37 3.20 19.18 8.59
N GLY A 38 1.96 18.90 8.19
CA GLY A 38 1.21 17.72 8.65
C GLY A 38 0.84 17.71 10.13
N ILE A 39 0.92 18.83 10.85
CA ILE A 39 0.60 18.90 12.29
C ILE A 39 -0.43 19.99 12.51
N TYR A 40 -1.59 19.63 13.06
CA TYR A 40 -2.75 20.51 13.17
C TYR A 40 -3.26 20.59 14.61
N THR A 41 -3.56 21.81 15.04
CA THR A 41 -4.34 22.08 16.26
C THR A 41 -5.83 21.98 15.93
N TYR A 42 -6.55 21.11 16.65
CA TYR A 42 -8.01 21.03 16.60
C TYR A 42 -8.62 22.09 17.51
N LEU A 43 -9.28 23.09 16.93
CA LEU A 43 -9.95 24.16 17.67
C LEU A 43 -11.27 23.67 18.27
N PRO A 44 -11.89 24.43 19.20
CA PRO A 44 -13.02 23.93 19.99
C PRO A 44 -14.22 23.43 19.15
N LEU A 45 -14.45 23.96 17.95
CA LEU A 45 -15.49 23.45 17.06
C LEU A 45 -15.16 22.05 16.52
N ALA A 46 -13.95 21.85 16.00
CA ALA A 46 -13.49 20.54 15.54
C ALA A 46 -13.45 19.53 16.68
N TYR A 47 -12.93 19.93 17.85
CA TYR A 47 -12.80 19.02 18.98
C TYR A 47 -14.15 18.51 19.47
N ARG A 48 -15.21 19.33 19.46
CA ARG A 48 -16.59 18.85 19.71
C ARG A 48 -17.06 17.81 18.72
N ILE A 49 -16.70 17.96 17.44
CA ILE A 49 -17.09 17.01 16.38
C ILE A 49 -16.31 15.71 16.56
N ILE A 50 -15.00 15.78 16.83
CA ILE A 50 -14.17 14.61 17.16
C ILE A 50 -14.81 13.85 18.32
N ARG A 51 -15.14 14.51 19.43
CA ARG A 51 -15.80 13.84 20.58
C ARG A 51 -17.13 13.18 20.22
N LYS A 52 -17.91 13.74 19.30
CA LYS A 52 -19.15 13.10 18.79
C LYS A 52 -18.85 11.84 17.98
N ILE A 53 -17.84 11.89 17.11
CA ILE A 53 -17.39 10.72 16.34
C ILE A 53 -16.88 9.64 17.28
N GLU A 54 -16.05 10.00 18.26
CA GLU A 54 -15.57 9.04 19.26
C GLU A 54 -16.72 8.41 20.06
N THR A 55 -17.76 9.17 20.42
CA THR A 55 -18.95 8.62 21.08
C THR A 55 -19.65 7.58 20.21
N ILE A 56 -19.86 7.85 18.91
CA ILE A 56 -20.44 6.87 17.97
C ILE A 56 -19.59 5.60 17.94
N ILE A 57 -18.26 5.75 17.80
CA ILE A 57 -17.32 4.63 17.78
C ILE A 57 -17.42 3.80 19.06
N ARG A 58 -17.37 4.44 20.23
CA ARG A 58 -17.48 3.75 21.54
C ARG A 58 -18.80 2.99 21.66
N GLU A 59 -19.90 3.62 21.28
CA GLU A 59 -21.22 2.99 21.35
C GLU A 59 -21.32 1.74 20.48
N GLU A 60 -20.81 1.76 19.24
CA GLU A 60 -20.86 0.59 18.35
C GLU A 60 -19.88 -0.51 18.76
N LEU A 61 -18.67 -0.17 19.20
CA LEU A 61 -17.68 -1.16 19.64
C LEU A 61 -18.06 -1.80 20.98
N ASN A 62 -18.59 -1.03 21.93
CA ASN A 62 -19.01 -1.57 23.22
C ASN A 62 -20.21 -2.53 23.08
N LYS A 63 -21.11 -2.32 22.10
CA LYS A 63 -22.22 -3.25 21.80
C LYS A 63 -21.73 -4.65 21.44
N ILE A 64 -20.59 -4.77 20.78
CA ILE A 64 -20.00 -6.05 20.37
C ILE A 64 -19.00 -6.61 21.39
N GLY A 65 -18.85 -5.96 22.55
CA GLY A 65 -18.02 -6.41 23.66
C GLY A 65 -16.54 -5.98 23.58
N CYS A 66 -16.18 -5.07 22.68
CA CYS A 66 -14.85 -4.47 22.68
C CYS A 66 -14.65 -3.62 23.94
N GLN A 67 -13.44 -3.62 24.50
CA GLN A 67 -13.11 -2.88 25.71
C GLN A 67 -12.09 -1.78 25.41
N GLU A 68 -12.42 -0.53 25.78
CA GLU A 68 -11.53 0.62 25.59
C GLU A 68 -10.42 0.61 26.64
N LEU A 69 -9.19 0.83 26.20
CA LEU A 69 -8.01 1.07 27.03
C LEU A 69 -7.17 2.21 26.41
N LEU A 70 -6.06 2.56 27.05
CA LEU A 70 -5.14 3.57 26.52
C LEU A 70 -3.70 3.07 26.62
N LEU A 71 -3.04 2.91 25.47
CA LEU A 71 -1.64 2.49 25.39
C LEU A 71 -0.71 3.72 25.32
N PRO A 72 0.52 3.60 25.84
CA PRO A 72 1.54 4.64 25.69
C PRO A 72 1.82 4.94 24.21
N ILE A 73 2.14 6.20 23.88
CA ILE A 73 2.60 6.56 22.53
C ILE A 73 4.11 6.36 22.33
N LEU A 74 4.88 6.36 23.43
CA LEU A 74 6.33 6.19 23.41
C LEU A 74 6.67 4.71 23.60
N HIS A 75 7.16 4.06 22.54
CA HIS A 75 7.42 2.62 22.52
C HIS A 75 8.93 2.38 22.63
N PRO A 76 9.40 1.52 23.55
CA PRO A 76 10.79 1.08 23.56
C PRO A 76 11.15 0.36 22.26
N LYS A 77 12.36 0.61 21.74
CA LYS A 77 12.87 -0.01 20.50
C LYS A 77 12.77 -1.53 20.53
N GLU A 78 13.01 -2.15 21.69
CA GLU A 78 13.07 -3.60 21.86
C GLU A 78 11.78 -4.30 21.40
N LEU A 79 10.62 -3.67 21.60
CA LEU A 79 9.32 -4.21 21.17
C LEU A 79 9.23 -4.30 19.65
N TRP A 80 9.72 -3.27 18.96
CA TRP A 80 9.74 -3.21 17.50
C TRP A 80 10.81 -4.13 16.92
N THR A 81 11.95 -4.28 17.60
CA THR A 81 12.98 -5.25 17.21
C THR A 81 12.48 -6.69 17.37
N GLU A 82 11.74 -7.04 18.43
CA GLU A 82 11.15 -8.39 18.60
C GLU A 82 10.21 -8.75 17.43
N SER A 83 9.47 -7.77 16.91
CA SER A 83 8.61 -7.96 15.73
C SER A 83 9.34 -7.93 14.38
N GLY A 84 10.59 -7.48 14.36
CA GLY A 84 11.34 -7.16 13.13
C GLY A 84 10.94 -5.85 12.45
N ARG A 85 9.86 -5.19 12.86
CA ARG A 85 9.35 -3.97 12.19
C ARG A 85 10.19 -2.72 12.45
N TRP A 86 11.13 -2.74 13.40
CA TRP A 86 11.99 -1.57 13.66
C TRP A 86 12.74 -1.10 12.40
N ASP A 87 13.32 -2.01 11.64
CA ASP A 87 14.10 -1.68 10.44
C ASP A 87 13.22 -1.61 9.18
N VAL A 88 12.20 -2.48 9.11
CA VAL A 88 11.30 -2.63 7.94
C VAL A 88 10.30 -1.48 7.79
N TYR A 89 9.85 -0.85 8.88
CA TYR A 89 8.87 0.24 8.80
C TYR A 89 9.42 1.48 8.08
N GLY A 90 10.74 1.56 7.90
CA GLY A 90 11.38 2.60 7.11
C GLY A 90 11.43 3.96 7.79
N PRO A 91 11.46 5.07 7.02
CA PRO A 91 11.60 6.42 7.53
C PRO A 91 10.31 6.98 8.17
N GLU A 92 9.15 6.37 7.90
CA GLU A 92 7.88 6.80 8.49
C GLU A 92 7.80 6.56 10.00
N LEU A 93 8.62 5.63 10.53
CA LEU A 93 8.74 5.39 11.95
C LEU A 93 9.55 6.52 12.60
N MET A 94 8.87 7.42 13.31
CA MET A 94 9.55 8.47 14.08
C MET A 94 10.32 7.86 15.24
N ARG A 95 11.66 7.94 15.18
CA ARG A 95 12.58 7.44 16.20
C ARG A 95 13.14 8.60 17.02
N LEU A 96 13.32 8.38 18.32
CA LEU A 96 13.92 9.34 19.22
C LEU A 96 14.81 8.63 20.25
N THR A 97 15.70 9.40 20.86
CA THR A 97 16.62 8.92 21.89
C THR A 97 16.39 9.72 23.16
N ASP A 98 16.26 9.06 24.31
CA ASP A 98 16.11 9.73 25.59
C ASP A 98 17.45 10.28 26.12
N ARG A 99 17.39 10.98 27.26
CA ARG A 99 18.57 11.52 27.96
C ARG A 99 19.58 10.46 28.47
N HIS A 100 19.22 9.18 28.39
CA HIS A 100 20.03 8.05 28.80
C HIS A 100 20.49 7.21 27.59
N ASN A 101 20.38 7.74 26.38
CA ASN A 101 20.72 7.07 25.13
C ASN A 101 19.90 5.80 24.85
N ARG A 102 18.67 5.70 25.38
CA ARG A 102 17.72 4.65 25.02
C ARG A 102 16.90 5.08 23.82
N GLU A 103 16.69 4.17 22.88
CA GLU A 103 15.94 4.42 21.65
C GLU A 103 14.47 4.08 21.82
N PHE A 104 13.61 4.92 21.25
CA PHE A 104 12.17 4.77 21.27
C PHE A 104 11.59 5.11 19.89
N ALA A 105 10.38 4.64 19.64
CA ALA A 105 9.53 5.12 18.57
C ALA A 105 8.31 5.86 19.13
N LEU A 106 7.82 6.87 18.40
CA LEU A 106 6.44 7.32 18.55
C LEU A 106 5.55 6.38 17.75
N GLY A 107 4.61 5.72 18.41
CA GLY A 107 3.78 4.67 17.82
C GLY A 107 2.95 5.13 16.61
N PRO A 108 3.21 4.62 15.40
CA PRO A 108 2.34 4.80 14.24
C PRO A 108 1.12 3.86 14.27
N THR A 109 1.21 2.82 15.11
CA THR A 109 0.25 1.76 15.42
C THR A 109 0.76 1.02 16.68
N HIS A 110 0.02 0.04 17.21
CA HIS A 110 0.26 -0.56 18.53
C HIS A 110 0.24 -2.10 18.56
N GLU A 111 0.46 -2.82 17.45
CA GLU A 111 0.47 -4.29 17.44
C GLU A 111 1.48 -4.88 18.43
N GLU A 112 2.69 -4.32 18.53
CA GLU A 112 3.74 -4.81 19.44
C GLU A 112 3.34 -4.60 20.89
N VAL A 113 2.90 -3.37 21.22
CA VAL A 113 2.56 -2.98 22.60
C VAL A 113 1.40 -3.81 23.14
N ILE A 114 0.34 -3.98 22.35
CA ILE A 114 -0.82 -4.76 22.78
C ILE A 114 -0.49 -6.25 22.83
N THR A 115 0.37 -6.76 21.93
CA THR A 115 0.83 -8.16 21.96
C THR A 115 1.68 -8.42 23.21
N THR A 116 2.55 -7.49 23.61
CA THR A 116 3.32 -7.57 24.86
C THR A 116 2.39 -7.62 26.07
N LEU A 117 1.36 -6.76 26.12
CA LEU A 117 0.36 -6.80 27.19
C LEU A 117 -0.39 -8.14 27.23
N ALA A 118 -0.89 -8.59 26.07
CA ALA A 118 -1.62 -9.84 25.95
C ALA A 118 -0.77 -11.06 26.35
N LYS A 119 0.52 -11.09 25.99
CA LYS A 119 1.48 -12.14 26.40
C LYS A 119 1.61 -12.23 27.92
N VAL A 120 1.51 -11.11 28.63
CA VAL A 120 1.58 -11.06 30.09
C VAL A 120 0.24 -11.42 30.73
N GLU A 121 -0.89 -10.93 30.23
CA GLU A 121 -2.19 -11.02 30.93
C GLU A 121 -3.07 -12.21 30.49
N ILE A 122 -2.91 -12.69 29.26
CA ILE A 122 -3.70 -13.82 28.72
C ILE A 122 -2.92 -15.11 28.94
N LYS A 123 -3.28 -15.86 29.99
CA LYS A 123 -2.62 -17.11 30.40
C LYS A 123 -3.43 -18.37 30.07
N SER A 124 -4.71 -18.22 29.72
CA SER A 124 -5.59 -19.35 29.43
C SER A 124 -6.51 -19.08 28.24
N TYR A 125 -6.79 -20.11 27.44
CA TYR A 125 -7.78 -20.05 26.37
C TYR A 125 -9.19 -19.68 26.87
N LYS A 126 -9.47 -19.86 28.17
CA LYS A 126 -10.76 -19.47 28.80
C LYS A 126 -10.96 -17.96 28.85
N GLN A 127 -9.89 -17.17 28.73
CA GLN A 127 -9.96 -15.71 28.64
C GLN A 127 -10.23 -15.23 27.20
N LEU A 128 -10.24 -16.14 26.22
CA LEU A 128 -10.41 -15.82 24.80
C LEU A 128 -11.85 -16.15 24.32
N PRO A 129 -12.40 -15.37 23.38
CA PRO A 129 -11.79 -14.20 22.74
C PRO A 129 -11.84 -12.93 23.60
N ILE A 130 -10.89 -12.03 23.38
CA ILE A 130 -10.91 -10.67 23.92
C ILE A 130 -10.61 -9.68 22.80
N ASN A 131 -11.28 -8.54 22.81
CA ASN A 131 -11.10 -7.46 21.84
C ASN A 131 -10.89 -6.14 22.58
N LEU A 132 -9.71 -5.55 22.41
CA LEU A 132 -9.27 -4.35 23.10
C LEU A 132 -9.05 -3.24 22.07
N TYR A 133 -9.51 -2.04 22.35
CA TYR A 133 -9.32 -0.90 21.45
C TYR A 133 -8.90 0.36 22.21
N GLN A 134 -8.39 1.34 21.48
CA GLN A 134 -8.12 2.67 22.00
C GLN A 134 -8.50 3.73 20.96
N ILE A 135 -8.73 4.95 21.41
CA ILE A 135 -8.81 6.14 20.54
C ILE A 135 -7.67 7.06 20.97
N GLN A 136 -6.61 7.13 20.16
CA GLN A 136 -5.33 7.68 20.61
C GLN A 136 -4.54 8.29 19.44
N THR A 137 -3.71 9.30 19.75
CA THR A 137 -2.88 10.02 18.77
C THR A 137 -1.70 9.18 18.28
N LYS A 138 -1.59 9.02 16.96
CA LYS A 138 -0.50 8.32 16.26
C LYS A 138 0.46 9.30 15.59
N PHE A 139 1.67 8.82 15.34
CA PHE A 139 2.69 9.55 14.59
C PHE A 139 3.20 8.74 13.40
N ARG A 140 3.21 9.32 12.20
CA ARG A 140 3.87 8.78 11.01
C ARG A 140 4.63 9.91 10.33
N ASP A 141 5.93 9.77 10.10
CA ASP A 141 6.72 10.83 9.42
C ASP A 141 6.48 10.80 7.91
N GLU A 142 5.26 11.13 7.53
CA GLU A 142 4.80 11.17 6.15
C GLU A 142 5.69 12.09 5.31
N ILE A 143 6.24 11.55 4.21
CA ILE A 143 7.17 12.26 3.34
C ILE A 143 6.55 13.52 2.72
N ARG A 144 5.25 13.46 2.41
CA ARG A 144 4.48 14.57 1.83
C ARG A 144 3.12 14.71 2.51
N PRO A 145 3.06 15.33 3.70
CA PRO A 145 1.80 15.58 4.37
C PRO A 145 0.97 16.56 3.53
N ARG A 146 -0.24 16.15 3.17
CA ARG A 146 -1.11 16.90 2.26
C ARG A 146 -2.57 16.80 2.66
N PHE A 147 -3.40 17.66 2.08
CA PHE A 147 -4.86 17.59 2.23
C PHE A 147 -5.39 17.76 3.67
N GLY A 148 -4.70 18.56 4.49
CA GLY A 148 -5.17 18.86 5.84
C GLY A 148 -5.02 17.66 6.78
N VAL A 149 -6.13 17.31 7.44
CA VAL A 149 -6.18 16.19 8.41
C VAL A 149 -6.32 14.82 7.75
N MET A 150 -6.47 14.74 6.42
CA MET A 150 -6.60 13.45 5.72
C MET A 150 -5.25 12.71 5.66
N ARG A 151 -4.14 13.43 5.48
CA ARG A 151 -2.79 12.87 5.44
C ARG A 151 -1.82 13.75 6.22
N ALA A 152 -1.80 13.52 7.53
CA ALA A 152 -1.04 14.26 8.52
C ALA A 152 0.04 13.39 9.16
N ARG A 153 1.01 14.02 9.82
CA ARG A 153 2.05 13.31 10.59
C ARG A 153 1.59 12.94 11.99
N GLU A 154 0.77 13.79 12.58
CA GLU A 154 0.11 13.55 13.87
C GLU A 154 -1.40 13.49 13.64
N PHE A 155 -2.04 12.38 14.01
CA PHE A 155 -3.46 12.16 13.77
C PHE A 155 -4.11 11.26 14.82
N ILE A 156 -5.42 11.33 14.96
CA ILE A 156 -6.19 10.50 15.90
C ILE A 156 -6.62 9.24 15.19
N MET A 157 -6.34 8.08 15.78
CA MET A 157 -6.77 6.79 15.28
C MET A 157 -7.56 6.05 16.34
N LYS A 158 -8.63 5.36 15.91
CA LYS A 158 -9.14 4.22 16.65
C LYS A 158 -8.50 2.95 16.11
N ASP A 159 -7.74 2.26 16.92
CA ASP A 159 -7.14 0.97 16.65
C ASP A 159 -7.67 -0.07 17.63
N ALA A 160 -7.93 -1.28 17.13
CA ALA A 160 -8.54 -2.37 17.88
C ALA A 160 -7.83 -3.69 17.55
N TYR A 161 -7.61 -4.51 18.56
CA TYR A 161 -6.83 -5.74 18.50
C TYR A 161 -7.57 -6.84 19.24
N SER A 162 -7.84 -7.93 18.52
CA SER A 162 -8.56 -9.07 19.05
C SER A 162 -7.67 -10.31 19.10
N PHE A 163 -7.75 -11.04 20.22
CA PHE A 163 -6.96 -12.24 20.47
C PHE A 163 -7.88 -13.46 20.49
N HIS A 164 -7.44 -14.53 19.84
CA HIS A 164 -8.29 -15.68 19.53
C HIS A 164 -7.54 -16.99 19.75
N LYS A 165 -8.29 -18.01 20.16
CA LYS A 165 -7.77 -19.38 20.33
C LYS A 165 -7.64 -20.13 18.99
N ASP A 166 -8.44 -19.74 17.99
CA ASP A 166 -8.52 -20.39 16.68
C ASP A 166 -9.02 -19.43 15.58
N LYS A 167 -8.92 -19.86 14.33
CA LYS A 167 -9.29 -19.08 13.14
C LYS A 167 -10.78 -18.81 13.03
N GLU A 168 -11.63 -19.72 13.52
CA GLU A 168 -13.09 -19.53 13.49
C GLU A 168 -13.52 -18.42 14.44
N SER A 169 -12.94 -18.37 15.65
CA SER A 169 -13.14 -17.27 16.58
C SER A 169 -12.70 -15.93 16.00
N LEU A 170 -11.55 -15.88 15.32
CA LEU A 170 -11.09 -14.69 14.61
C LEU A 170 -12.08 -14.28 13.51
N LYS A 171 -12.54 -15.21 12.68
CA LYS A 171 -13.48 -14.93 11.58
C LYS A 171 -14.79 -14.35 12.09
N GLN A 172 -15.33 -14.89 13.18
CA GLN A 172 -16.54 -14.38 13.81
C GLN A 172 -16.36 -12.95 14.33
N GLU A 173 -15.23 -12.68 15.01
CA GLU A 173 -14.94 -11.35 15.53
C GLU A 173 -14.68 -10.33 14.42
N TYR A 174 -13.97 -10.75 13.36
CA TYR A 174 -13.76 -9.94 12.16
C TYR A 174 -15.09 -9.51 11.54
N GLN A 175 -16.06 -10.43 11.42
CA GLN A 175 -17.39 -10.08 10.91
C GLN A 175 -18.14 -9.10 11.81
N LYS A 176 -18.03 -9.25 13.15
CA LYS A 176 -18.63 -8.27 14.08
C LYS A 176 -18.01 -6.89 13.91
N MET A 177 -16.68 -6.81 13.80
CA MET A 177 -15.95 -5.56 13.57
C MET A 177 -16.33 -4.93 12.23
N HIS A 178 -16.42 -5.72 11.16
CA HIS A 178 -16.90 -5.27 9.86
C HIS A 178 -18.31 -4.68 9.95
N ASN A 179 -19.23 -5.34 10.64
CA ASN A 179 -20.60 -4.84 10.81
C ASN A 179 -20.64 -3.58 11.70
N ALA A 180 -19.85 -3.52 12.77
CA ALA A 180 -19.74 -2.35 13.63
C ALA A 180 -19.21 -1.13 12.87
N TYR A 181 -18.20 -1.32 12.00
CA TYR A 181 -17.70 -0.25 11.14
C TYR A 181 -18.79 0.25 10.19
N ASN A 182 -19.55 -0.65 9.55
CA ASN A 182 -20.68 -0.24 8.70
C ASN A 182 -21.67 0.67 9.46
N GLU A 183 -22.05 0.31 10.68
CA GLU A 183 -22.92 1.14 11.50
C GLU A 183 -22.26 2.46 11.95
N ILE A 184 -20.96 2.47 12.28
CA ILE A 184 -20.22 3.70 12.60
C ILE A 184 -20.26 4.68 11.42
N PHE A 185 -19.87 4.25 10.22
CA PHE A 185 -19.84 5.12 9.03
C PHE A 185 -21.24 5.60 8.63
N LYS A 186 -22.26 4.72 8.74
CA LYS A 186 -23.66 5.07 8.52
C LYS A 186 -24.17 6.11 9.53
N ARG A 187 -23.86 5.96 10.82
CA ARG A 187 -24.22 6.93 11.87
C ARG A 187 -23.49 8.26 11.73
N CYS A 188 -22.29 8.26 11.14
CA CYS A 188 -21.58 9.46 10.71
C CYS A 188 -22.19 10.12 9.46
N GLY A 189 -23.18 9.49 8.81
CA GLY A 189 -23.87 10.03 7.62
C GLY A 189 -23.02 9.99 6.34
N LEU A 190 -22.06 9.08 6.26
CA LEU A 190 -21.10 8.99 5.15
C LEU A 190 -21.64 8.11 4.03
N LYS A 191 -21.25 8.43 2.79
CA LYS A 191 -21.39 7.53 1.63
C LYS A 191 -20.09 6.75 1.49
N PHE A 192 -20.12 5.45 1.75
CA PHE A 192 -18.93 4.63 1.82
C PHE A 192 -19.19 3.23 1.29
N THR A 193 -18.11 2.50 1.02
CA THR A 193 -18.14 1.08 0.67
C THR A 193 -17.00 0.36 1.38
N ALA A 194 -17.21 -0.90 1.75
CA ALA A 194 -16.13 -1.79 2.16
C ALA A 194 -15.60 -2.50 0.93
N VAL A 195 -14.28 -2.56 0.76
CA VAL A 195 -13.63 -3.20 -0.39
C VAL A 195 -12.50 -4.11 0.07
N GLU A 196 -12.25 -5.20 -0.64
CA GLU A 196 -11.09 -6.04 -0.38
C GLU A 196 -9.80 -5.23 -0.63
N ALA A 197 -8.85 -5.35 0.30
CA ALA A 197 -7.62 -4.57 0.27
C ALA A 197 -6.41 -5.47 0.50
N ASP A 198 -5.23 -4.91 0.24
CA ASP A 198 -3.98 -5.54 0.61
C ASP A 198 -3.84 -5.61 2.14
N VAL A 199 -3.13 -6.62 2.64
CA VAL A 199 -2.84 -6.75 4.07
C VAL A 199 -1.68 -5.84 4.50
N GLY A 200 -0.88 -5.37 3.55
CA GLY A 200 0.24 -4.46 3.75
C GLY A 200 1.30 -5.00 4.69
N ALA A 201 2.14 -4.08 5.19
CA ALA A 201 3.21 -4.38 6.15
C ALA A 201 2.70 -4.79 7.54
N ILE A 202 1.40 -4.67 7.82
CA ILE A 202 0.78 -5.20 9.05
C ILE A 202 0.70 -6.73 8.96
N GLY A 203 0.65 -7.29 7.75
CA GLY A 203 0.52 -8.72 7.50
C GLY A 203 -0.90 -9.22 7.78
N GLY A 204 -1.13 -10.50 7.50
CA GLY A 204 -2.44 -11.14 7.66
C GLY A 204 -2.82 -11.99 6.46
N SER A 205 -4.11 -12.33 6.38
CA SER A 205 -4.65 -13.14 5.28
C SER A 205 -5.84 -12.50 4.56
N ASN A 206 -6.61 -11.66 5.24
CA ASN A 206 -7.76 -10.95 4.69
C ASN A 206 -7.75 -9.50 5.21
N SER A 207 -8.03 -8.55 4.33
CA SER A 207 -8.13 -7.13 4.67
C SER A 207 -9.31 -6.50 3.95
N HIS A 208 -10.02 -5.60 4.64
CA HIS A 208 -11.08 -4.79 4.07
C HIS A 208 -10.85 -3.34 4.46
N GLU A 209 -10.88 -2.47 3.46
CA GLU A 209 -10.83 -1.01 3.65
C GLU A 209 -12.23 -0.42 3.54
N PHE A 210 -12.55 0.50 4.45
CA PHE A 210 -13.79 1.26 4.43
C PHE A 210 -13.55 2.62 3.78
N MET A 211 -14.02 2.76 2.55
CA MET A 211 -13.70 3.88 1.66
C MET A 211 -14.87 4.84 1.53
N VAL A 212 -14.69 6.09 1.96
CA VAL A 212 -15.65 7.16 1.72
C VAL A 212 -15.52 7.60 0.26
N LEU A 213 -16.64 7.61 -0.46
CA LEU A 213 -16.66 7.94 -1.88
C LEU A 213 -16.48 9.46 -2.05
N ALA A 214 -15.37 9.87 -2.65
CA ALA A 214 -15.06 11.26 -2.93
C ALA A 214 -14.15 11.40 -4.16
N GLU A 215 -14.35 12.44 -4.96
CA GLU A 215 -13.50 12.76 -6.12
C GLU A 215 -12.05 13.10 -5.73
N THR A 216 -11.83 13.51 -4.47
CA THR A 216 -10.51 13.84 -3.92
C THR A 216 -9.86 12.68 -3.17
N GLY A 217 -10.38 11.46 -3.30
CA GLY A 217 -9.78 10.27 -2.70
C GLY A 217 -8.41 9.95 -3.31
N GLU A 218 -7.45 9.50 -2.49
CA GLU A 218 -6.13 9.10 -2.98
C GLU A 218 -6.08 7.67 -3.53
N SER A 219 -7.09 6.85 -3.21
CA SER A 219 -7.16 5.45 -3.63
C SER A 219 -8.24 5.25 -4.68
N GLU A 220 -7.91 4.45 -5.69
CA GLU A 220 -8.86 3.99 -6.69
C GLU A 220 -9.53 2.69 -6.22
N ILE A 221 -10.86 2.66 -6.29
CA ILE A 221 -11.65 1.47 -6.01
C ILE A 221 -12.17 0.89 -7.34
N LEU A 222 -12.03 -0.42 -7.49
CA LEU A 222 -12.60 -1.15 -8.60
C LEU A 222 -13.88 -1.83 -8.12
N HIS A 223 -14.95 -1.68 -8.89
CA HIS A 223 -16.25 -2.28 -8.61
C HIS A 223 -16.75 -3.03 -9.84
N CYS A 224 -17.30 -4.21 -9.62
CA CYS A 224 -17.92 -5.05 -10.64
C CYS A 224 -19.40 -5.27 -10.33
N GLU A 225 -20.22 -5.36 -11.37
CA GLU A 225 -21.66 -5.64 -11.26
C GLU A 225 -21.97 -6.97 -10.54
N CYS A 226 -21.01 -7.91 -10.50
CA CYS A 226 -21.15 -9.16 -9.73
C CYS A 226 -21.02 -8.97 -8.20
N GLY A 227 -20.80 -7.75 -7.73
CA GLY A 227 -20.62 -7.40 -6.31
C GLY A 227 -19.16 -7.39 -5.84
N TYR A 228 -18.21 -7.80 -6.68
CA TYR A 228 -16.78 -7.73 -6.36
C TYR A 228 -16.32 -6.27 -6.26
N SER A 229 -15.65 -5.93 -5.16
CA SER A 229 -15.06 -4.60 -4.96
C SER A 229 -13.71 -4.72 -4.28
N SER A 230 -12.69 -4.05 -4.82
CA SER A 230 -11.34 -4.10 -4.27
C SER A 230 -10.56 -2.83 -4.55
N THR A 231 -9.52 -2.54 -3.76
CA THR A 231 -8.52 -1.52 -4.12
C THR A 231 -7.76 -1.94 -5.38
N ARG A 232 -7.26 -0.98 -6.15
CA ARG A 232 -6.46 -1.26 -7.36
C ARG A 232 -5.24 -2.15 -7.06
N GLU A 233 -4.65 -1.96 -5.89
CA GLU A 233 -3.48 -2.68 -5.39
C GLU A 233 -3.78 -4.18 -5.22
N ASN A 234 -4.98 -4.53 -4.73
CA ASN A 234 -5.36 -5.91 -4.43
C ASN A 234 -6.14 -6.58 -5.58
N ALA A 235 -6.88 -5.81 -6.38
CA ALA A 235 -7.85 -6.35 -7.33
C ALA A 235 -7.27 -7.41 -8.27
N ILE A 236 -7.95 -8.56 -8.38
CA ILE A 236 -7.51 -9.64 -9.26
C ILE A 236 -7.88 -9.37 -10.72
N ILE A 237 -7.07 -9.87 -11.64
CA ILE A 237 -7.37 -9.81 -13.07
C ILE A 237 -8.24 -11.01 -13.42
N ALA A 238 -9.35 -10.77 -14.13
CA ALA A 238 -10.20 -11.84 -14.61
C ALA A 238 -9.41 -12.81 -15.51
N LYS A 239 -9.75 -14.10 -15.47
CA LYS A 239 -9.10 -15.11 -16.29
C LYS A 239 -9.29 -14.74 -17.77
N LEU A 240 -8.19 -14.47 -18.47
CA LEU A 240 -8.22 -14.28 -19.92
C LEU A 240 -8.38 -15.64 -20.62
N ASN A 241 -9.20 -15.66 -21.66
CA ASN A 241 -9.29 -16.81 -22.56
C ASN A 241 -8.18 -16.69 -23.61
N ASP A 242 -7.45 -17.79 -23.83
CA ASP A 242 -6.54 -17.90 -24.97
C ASP A 242 -7.37 -18.03 -26.24
N ASN A 243 -7.32 -17.00 -27.08
CA ASN A 243 -7.98 -16.98 -28.39
C ASN A 243 -6.96 -16.98 -29.54
N SER A 244 -5.66 -17.16 -29.27
CA SER A 244 -4.63 -17.04 -30.30
C SER A 244 -4.40 -18.37 -31.04
N ASN A 245 -5.10 -18.52 -32.17
CA ASN A 245 -4.88 -19.61 -33.14
C ASN A 245 -3.62 -19.42 -34.01
N GLU A 246 -2.76 -18.44 -33.70
CA GLU A 246 -1.56 -18.19 -34.49
C GLU A 246 -0.53 -19.33 -34.37
N PRO A 247 0.11 -19.72 -35.48
CA PRO A 247 1.21 -20.68 -35.44
C PRO A 247 2.43 -20.05 -34.76
N VAL A 248 3.13 -20.85 -33.97
CA VAL A 248 4.41 -20.46 -33.36
C VAL A 248 5.46 -20.29 -34.46
N ARG A 249 6.17 -19.16 -34.46
CA ARG A 249 7.24 -18.83 -35.40
C ARG A 249 8.61 -18.94 -34.73
N GLU A 250 9.67 -19.09 -35.52
CA GLU A 250 11.05 -19.07 -35.00
C GLU A 250 11.43 -17.68 -34.50
N ILE A 251 12.20 -17.64 -33.42
CA ILE A 251 12.72 -16.42 -32.83
C ILE A 251 13.68 -15.74 -33.80
N GLU A 252 13.53 -14.43 -34.00
CA GLU A 252 14.33 -13.65 -34.92
C GLU A 252 14.88 -12.41 -34.21
N LYS A 253 16.16 -12.09 -34.39
CA LYS A 253 16.75 -10.87 -33.84
C LYS A 253 16.68 -9.75 -34.88
N VAL A 254 16.14 -8.60 -34.50
CA VAL A 254 15.93 -7.44 -35.38
C VAL A 254 16.62 -6.20 -34.84
N HIS A 255 17.20 -5.42 -35.74
CA HIS A 255 17.87 -4.16 -35.41
C HIS A 255 16.84 -3.02 -35.26
N THR A 256 16.85 -2.35 -34.12
CA THR A 256 15.91 -1.33 -33.67
C THR A 256 16.69 -0.14 -33.07
N PRO A 257 17.37 0.67 -33.91
CA PRO A 257 18.29 1.69 -33.45
C PRO A 257 17.58 2.79 -32.64
N ASP A 258 18.07 3.04 -31.43
CA ASP A 258 17.58 4.05 -30.48
C ASP A 258 16.09 3.92 -30.12
N LYS A 259 15.49 2.72 -30.27
CA LYS A 259 14.09 2.44 -29.87
C LYS A 259 14.07 1.74 -28.52
N LYS A 260 13.65 2.45 -27.47
CA LYS A 260 13.73 1.96 -26.07
C LYS A 260 12.37 1.78 -25.40
N SER A 261 11.42 2.66 -25.69
CA SER A 261 10.07 2.60 -25.11
C SER A 261 9.17 1.66 -25.91
N VAL A 262 8.12 1.16 -25.26
CA VAL A 262 7.12 0.31 -25.92
C VAL A 262 6.51 1.02 -27.11
N GLU A 263 6.21 2.31 -26.98
CA GLU A 263 5.63 3.14 -28.03
C GLU A 263 6.56 3.22 -29.24
N GLN A 264 7.85 3.47 -29.01
CA GLN A 264 8.86 3.56 -30.07
C GLN A 264 9.06 2.23 -30.81
N VAL A 265 9.08 1.11 -30.09
CA VAL A 265 9.31 -0.21 -30.67
C VAL A 265 8.05 -0.70 -31.40
N SER A 266 6.87 -0.45 -30.82
CA SER A 266 5.56 -0.72 -31.42
C SER A 266 5.39 -0.01 -32.76
N GLU A 267 5.69 1.29 -32.80
CA GLU A 267 5.62 2.09 -34.03
C GLU A 267 6.65 1.62 -35.07
N PHE A 268 7.90 1.37 -34.64
CA PHE A 268 8.98 0.97 -35.55
C PHE A 268 8.76 -0.41 -36.19
N LEU A 269 8.28 -1.38 -35.42
CA LEU A 269 8.05 -2.75 -35.88
C LEU A 269 6.62 -2.97 -36.40
N ASN A 270 5.76 -1.95 -36.34
CA ASN A 270 4.35 -2.01 -36.70
C ASN A 270 3.61 -3.17 -36.00
N VAL A 271 3.77 -3.25 -34.68
CA VAL A 271 3.12 -4.25 -33.82
C VAL A 271 2.37 -3.57 -32.70
N GLU A 272 1.25 -4.13 -32.27
CA GLU A 272 0.47 -3.61 -31.14
C GLU A 272 1.29 -3.65 -29.83
N PRO A 273 1.16 -2.65 -28.93
CA PRO A 273 1.82 -2.65 -27.62
C PRO A 273 1.58 -3.95 -26.82
N CYS A 274 0.40 -4.57 -26.97
CA CYS A 274 0.10 -5.82 -26.30
C CYS A 274 0.99 -7.00 -26.76
N ARG A 275 1.67 -6.93 -27.90
CA ARG A 275 2.63 -7.94 -28.38
C ARG A 275 4.00 -7.80 -27.75
N LEU A 276 4.30 -6.69 -27.09
CA LEU A 276 5.58 -6.47 -26.44
C LEU A 276 5.59 -7.07 -25.02
N ILE A 277 6.74 -7.57 -24.61
CA ILE A 277 7.07 -7.90 -23.23
C ILE A 277 7.91 -6.75 -22.69
N LYS A 278 7.42 -6.05 -21.65
CA LYS A 278 8.28 -5.17 -20.85
C LYS A 278 9.04 -6.04 -19.86
N THR A 279 10.34 -5.89 -19.84
CA THR A 279 11.20 -6.43 -18.79
C THR A 279 11.65 -5.30 -17.90
N ILE A 280 11.18 -5.29 -16.66
CA ILE A 280 11.51 -4.26 -15.68
C ILE A 280 12.31 -4.95 -14.57
N ILE A 281 13.50 -4.43 -14.31
CA ILE A 281 14.38 -4.96 -13.26
C ILE A 281 14.08 -4.20 -11.97
N TYR A 282 13.76 -4.97 -10.93
CA TYR A 282 13.65 -4.46 -9.57
C TYR A 282 14.79 -5.01 -8.72
N LYS A 283 15.14 -4.25 -7.70
CA LYS A 283 15.89 -4.73 -6.56
C LYS A 283 14.90 -4.99 -5.42
N ALA A 284 14.74 -6.27 -5.10
CA ALA A 284 13.92 -6.74 -3.99
C ALA A 284 14.87 -7.11 -2.85
N ASP A 285 14.88 -6.29 -1.80
CA ASP A 285 15.89 -6.35 -0.74
C ASP A 285 17.31 -6.22 -1.33
N ASP A 286 18.12 -7.28 -1.27
CA ASP A 286 19.47 -7.30 -1.84
C ASP A 286 19.56 -8.01 -3.20
N ASP A 287 18.46 -8.63 -3.66
CA ASP A 287 18.41 -9.44 -4.87
C ASP A 287 17.83 -8.67 -6.08
N PHE A 288 18.35 -8.94 -7.28
CA PHE A 288 17.76 -8.44 -8.52
C PHE A 288 16.74 -9.42 -9.10
N VAL A 289 15.59 -8.89 -9.52
CA VAL A 289 14.51 -9.66 -10.12
C VAL A 289 14.01 -9.00 -11.40
N ALA A 290 13.71 -9.79 -12.43
CA ALA A 290 13.11 -9.32 -13.67
C ALA A 290 11.61 -9.61 -13.65
N ILE A 291 10.79 -8.56 -13.71
CA ILE A 291 9.33 -8.68 -13.80
C ILE A 291 8.90 -8.46 -15.25
N LEU A 292 8.24 -9.46 -15.81
CA LEU A 292 7.76 -9.47 -17.19
C LEU A 292 6.26 -9.18 -17.24
N ILE A 293 5.88 -8.15 -17.98
CA ILE A 293 4.48 -7.81 -18.22
C ILE A 293 4.25 -7.47 -19.70
N ARG A 294 2.99 -7.40 -20.08
CA ARG A 294 2.59 -6.99 -21.44
C ARG A 294 2.85 -5.49 -21.66
N GLY A 295 3.18 -5.09 -22.90
CA GLY A 295 3.55 -3.73 -23.27
C GLY A 295 2.50 -2.66 -22.99
N ASP A 296 1.23 -3.02 -22.99
CA ASP A 296 0.10 -2.15 -22.70
C ASP A 296 -0.32 -2.17 -21.20
N ARG A 297 0.55 -2.69 -20.31
CA ARG A 297 0.26 -2.78 -18.88
C ARG A 297 1.31 -2.08 -18.03
N GLU A 298 0.97 -1.93 -16.75
CA GLU A 298 1.82 -1.40 -15.69
C GLU A 298 2.02 -2.45 -14.60
N ILE A 299 3.16 -2.38 -13.94
CA ILE A 299 3.47 -3.26 -12.80
C ILE A 299 2.71 -2.74 -11.58
N ASN A 300 2.06 -3.67 -10.88
CA ASN A 300 1.53 -3.42 -9.55
C ASN A 300 2.61 -3.85 -8.55
N GLU A 301 3.33 -2.86 -8.01
CA GLU A 301 4.46 -3.09 -7.09
C GLU A 301 4.03 -3.78 -5.80
N VAL A 302 2.83 -3.50 -5.29
CA VAL A 302 2.29 -4.18 -4.10
C VAL A 302 2.20 -5.70 -4.33
N LYS A 303 1.69 -6.12 -5.49
CA LYS A 303 1.62 -7.54 -5.85
C LYS A 303 2.99 -8.17 -6.01
N VAL A 304 3.96 -7.44 -6.57
CA VAL A 304 5.34 -7.93 -6.72
C VAL A 304 5.98 -8.09 -5.34
N THR A 305 5.90 -7.10 -4.47
CA THR A 305 6.41 -7.15 -3.09
C THR A 305 5.82 -8.36 -2.34
N ASN A 306 4.50 -8.55 -2.43
CA ASN A 306 3.81 -9.68 -1.81
C ASN A 306 4.21 -11.04 -2.38
N LEU A 307 4.36 -11.16 -3.71
CA LEU A 307 4.79 -12.38 -4.37
C LEU A 307 6.20 -12.80 -3.92
N LEU A 308 7.10 -11.83 -3.83
CA LEU A 308 8.50 -12.03 -3.45
C LEU A 308 8.68 -12.16 -1.94
N LYS A 309 7.68 -11.74 -1.15
CA LYS A 309 7.79 -11.53 0.30
C LYS A 309 8.95 -10.60 0.65
N ALA A 310 9.18 -9.62 -0.23
CA ALA A 310 10.27 -8.67 -0.08
C ALA A 310 9.93 -7.66 1.01
N THR A 311 10.96 -7.22 1.72
CA THR A 311 10.83 -6.14 2.70
C THR A 311 10.78 -4.78 2.00
N THR A 312 11.60 -4.65 0.95
CA THR A 312 11.75 -3.46 0.14
C THR A 312 11.75 -3.84 -1.33
N LEU A 313 11.17 -2.97 -2.16
CA LEU A 313 11.14 -3.14 -3.61
C LEU A 313 11.44 -1.79 -4.24
N TYR A 314 12.54 -1.72 -4.99
CA TYR A 314 12.96 -0.50 -5.70
C TYR A 314 13.18 -0.82 -7.17
N LEU A 315 12.80 0.11 -8.04
CA LEU A 315 13.18 0.03 -9.44
C LEU A 315 14.71 0.09 -9.53
N ALA A 316 15.34 -0.85 -10.23
CA ALA A 316 16.77 -0.82 -10.42
C ALA A 316 17.16 0.41 -11.25
N THR A 317 18.21 1.10 -10.82
CA THR A 317 18.72 2.28 -11.51
C THR A 317 19.43 1.91 -12.81
N ASP A 318 19.55 2.87 -13.72
CA ASP A 318 20.33 2.70 -14.96
C ASP A 318 21.77 2.25 -14.67
N ASP A 319 22.38 2.74 -13.60
CA ASP A 319 23.74 2.36 -13.20
C ASP A 319 23.80 0.92 -12.70
N GLU A 320 22.81 0.46 -11.92
CA GLU A 320 22.71 -0.94 -11.51
C GLU A 320 22.50 -1.85 -12.73
N ILE A 321 21.60 -1.47 -13.63
CA ILE A 321 21.31 -2.26 -14.83
C ILE A 321 22.55 -2.34 -15.75
N ASN A 322 23.21 -1.22 -16.04
CA ASN A 322 24.34 -1.20 -16.97
C ASN A 322 25.65 -1.70 -16.32
N ASN A 323 25.99 -1.25 -15.11
CA ASN A 323 27.31 -1.50 -14.53
C ASN A 323 27.34 -2.72 -13.60
N VAL A 324 26.26 -3.01 -12.88
CA VAL A 324 26.19 -4.18 -11.98
C VAL A 324 25.71 -5.40 -12.74
N LEU A 325 24.66 -5.25 -13.56
CA LEU A 325 24.09 -6.34 -14.33
C LEU A 325 24.65 -6.44 -15.75
N GLY A 326 25.34 -5.44 -16.29
CA GLY A 326 25.86 -5.52 -17.67
C GLY A 326 24.77 -5.59 -18.73
N LEU A 327 23.61 -4.96 -18.50
CA LEU A 327 22.45 -4.97 -19.40
C LEU A 327 22.27 -3.62 -20.08
N PRO A 328 21.96 -3.58 -21.39
CA PRO A 328 21.73 -2.32 -22.08
C PRO A 328 20.35 -1.75 -21.72
N ASN A 329 20.35 -0.60 -21.03
CA ASN A 329 19.10 0.07 -20.68
C ASN A 329 18.23 0.36 -21.93
N GLY A 330 16.94 0.01 -21.85
CA GLY A 330 15.97 0.12 -22.94
C GLY A 330 15.97 -1.05 -23.94
N PHE A 331 16.88 -2.01 -23.81
CA PHE A 331 16.97 -3.20 -24.67
C PHE A 331 17.04 -4.51 -23.88
N VAL A 332 16.69 -4.45 -22.59
CA VAL A 332 16.65 -5.61 -21.70
C VAL A 332 15.48 -6.52 -22.06
N GLY A 333 15.72 -7.82 -22.08
CA GLY A 333 14.68 -8.82 -22.25
C GLY A 333 14.99 -10.12 -21.50
N PRO A 334 14.02 -11.02 -21.38
CA PRO A 334 14.16 -12.23 -20.57
C PRO A 334 14.93 -13.35 -21.28
N VAL A 335 15.04 -13.28 -22.61
CA VAL A 335 15.68 -14.33 -23.40
C VAL A 335 17.18 -14.34 -23.12
N ASN A 336 17.69 -15.46 -22.61
CA ASN A 336 19.09 -15.67 -22.27
C ASN A 336 19.68 -14.65 -21.27
N ILE A 337 18.85 -14.00 -20.45
CA ILE A 337 19.30 -12.99 -19.48
C ILE A 337 20.30 -13.55 -18.45
N GLU A 338 20.24 -14.86 -18.20
CA GLU A 338 21.13 -15.59 -17.27
C GLU A 338 22.42 -16.11 -17.93
N LYS A 339 22.54 -16.11 -19.27
CA LYS A 339 23.56 -16.92 -19.98
C LYS A 339 24.97 -16.36 -19.97
N GLU A 340 25.18 -15.14 -19.50
CA GLU A 340 26.53 -14.58 -19.35
C GLU A 340 26.93 -14.67 -17.89
N LYS A 341 28.22 -14.96 -17.63
CA LYS A 341 28.83 -15.03 -16.29
C LYS A 341 28.64 -13.71 -15.54
N ARG A 342 27.46 -13.53 -14.96
CA ARG A 342 27.08 -12.39 -14.14
C ARG A 342 27.37 -12.75 -12.70
N GLU A 343 27.84 -11.76 -11.96
CA GLU A 343 28.09 -11.89 -10.52
C GLU A 343 26.78 -12.12 -9.74
N PHE A 344 25.64 -11.74 -10.32
CA PHE A 344 24.31 -11.84 -9.74
C PHE A 344 23.36 -12.65 -10.62
N GLU A 345 22.63 -13.57 -10.00
CA GLU A 345 21.53 -14.31 -10.62
C GLU A 345 20.27 -13.43 -10.64
N ILE A 346 19.63 -13.29 -11.80
CA ILE A 346 18.40 -12.49 -11.94
C ILE A 346 17.22 -13.46 -12.03
N ARG A 347 16.42 -13.55 -10.97
CA ARG A 347 15.20 -14.36 -10.98
C ARG A 347 14.12 -13.70 -11.83
N ILE A 348 13.50 -14.47 -12.73
CA ILE A 348 12.48 -13.98 -13.65
C ILE A 348 11.08 -14.35 -13.15
N TYR A 349 10.18 -13.37 -13.11
CA TYR A 349 8.76 -13.56 -12.83
C TYR A 349 7.96 -12.97 -13.98
N SER A 350 6.87 -13.64 -14.38
CA SER A 350 6.01 -13.15 -15.45
C SER A 350 4.56 -13.03 -15.00
N ASP A 351 3.89 -12.00 -15.48
CA ASP A 351 2.43 -11.93 -15.41
C ASP A 351 1.82 -13.11 -16.17
N ASN A 352 0.82 -13.74 -15.56
CA ASN A 352 0.18 -14.95 -16.09
C ASN A 352 -0.36 -14.78 -17.51
N ASN A 353 -0.68 -13.55 -17.95
CA ASN A 353 -1.22 -13.32 -19.28
C ASN A 353 -0.17 -13.53 -20.38
N LEU A 354 1.12 -13.43 -20.10
CA LEU A 354 2.17 -13.68 -21.09
C LEU A 354 2.18 -15.14 -21.58
N LYS A 355 1.76 -16.10 -20.75
CA LYS A 355 1.64 -17.52 -21.13
C LYS A 355 0.58 -17.78 -22.19
N LEU A 356 -0.39 -16.89 -22.32
CA LEU A 356 -1.50 -17.02 -23.28
C LEU A 356 -1.17 -16.35 -24.62
N MET A 357 0.04 -15.83 -24.78
CA MET A 357 0.44 -15.05 -25.94
C MET A 357 1.52 -15.78 -26.73
N LYS A 358 1.47 -15.61 -28.04
CA LYS A 358 2.43 -16.19 -28.98
C LYS A 358 3.13 -15.09 -29.77
N ASN A 359 4.35 -15.42 -30.19
CA ASN A 359 5.15 -14.61 -31.09
C ASN A 359 5.32 -13.15 -30.63
N MET A 360 5.68 -12.97 -29.37
CA MET A 360 5.85 -11.65 -28.76
C MET A 360 7.19 -11.00 -29.13
N VAL A 361 7.33 -9.73 -28.77
CA VAL A 361 8.53 -8.91 -28.99
C VAL A 361 9.15 -8.51 -27.66
N THR A 362 10.47 -8.59 -27.52
CA THR A 362 11.18 -8.18 -26.29
C THR A 362 12.58 -7.69 -26.60
N GLY A 363 13.22 -6.95 -25.69
CA GLY A 363 14.63 -6.55 -25.83
C GLY A 363 15.57 -7.76 -26.00
N ALA A 364 16.66 -7.58 -26.74
CA ALA A 364 17.59 -8.67 -27.06
C ALA A 364 18.77 -8.81 -26.08
N ASN A 365 18.78 -8.04 -24.97
CA ASN A 365 19.95 -7.86 -24.09
C ASN A 365 21.19 -7.33 -24.83
N GLU A 366 20.98 -6.69 -25.99
CA GLU A 366 21.99 -6.06 -26.80
C GLU A 366 21.49 -4.69 -27.26
N LYS A 367 22.34 -3.67 -27.16
CA LYS A 367 21.99 -2.31 -27.54
C LYS A 367 21.48 -2.28 -29.00
N ASP A 368 20.37 -1.60 -29.22
CA ASP A 368 19.77 -1.41 -30.55
C ASP A 368 19.18 -2.70 -31.18
N TYR A 369 18.89 -3.73 -30.38
CA TYR A 369 18.25 -4.96 -30.88
C TYR A 369 17.09 -5.44 -30.01
N HIS A 370 16.10 -6.05 -30.69
CA HIS A 370 14.98 -6.76 -30.10
C HIS A 370 14.85 -8.17 -30.70
N PHE A 371 14.20 -9.08 -29.99
CA PHE A 371 13.74 -10.36 -30.53
C PHE A 371 12.28 -10.26 -30.93
N LEU A 372 11.97 -10.74 -32.14
CA LEU A 372 10.62 -11.06 -32.61
C LEU A 372 10.30 -12.53 -32.34
N ASN A 373 9.00 -12.84 -32.36
CA ASN A 373 8.46 -14.20 -32.28
C ASN A 373 8.86 -14.97 -31.00
N VAL A 374 9.01 -14.26 -29.88
CA VAL A 374 9.32 -14.84 -28.57
C VAL A 374 8.09 -15.55 -27.99
N ASN A 375 8.27 -16.78 -27.53
CA ASN A 375 7.23 -17.58 -26.90
C ASN A 375 7.69 -18.00 -25.50
N VAL A 376 6.91 -17.67 -24.47
CA VAL A 376 7.34 -17.77 -23.06
C VAL A 376 7.88 -19.17 -22.73
N GLU A 377 7.12 -20.22 -22.99
CA GLU A 377 7.52 -21.60 -22.62
C GLU A 377 8.74 -22.13 -23.40
N ARG A 378 9.03 -21.57 -24.58
CA ARG A 378 10.14 -22.02 -25.43
C ARG A 378 11.41 -21.22 -25.17
N ASP A 379 11.28 -19.90 -25.07
CA ASP A 379 12.40 -18.96 -25.18
C ASP A 379 12.79 -18.31 -23.84
N ILE A 380 11.92 -18.38 -22.83
CA ILE A 380 12.14 -17.83 -21.49
C ILE A 380 12.22 -19.00 -20.52
N LYS A 381 13.29 -19.05 -19.72
CA LYS A 381 13.51 -20.12 -18.74
C LYS A 381 13.10 -19.67 -17.35
#